data_AF-A0A258XEG2-F1
#
_entry.id   AF-A0A258XEG2-F1
#
_cell.length_a   1.000
_cell.length_b   1.000
_cell.length_c   1.000
_cell.angle_alpha   90.00
_cell.angle_beta   90.00
_cell.angle_gamma   90.00
#
_symmetry.space_group_name_H-M   'P 1'
#
loop_
_entity.id
_entity.type
_entity.pdbx_description
1 polymer ?
#
loop_
_entity_poly.entity_id
_entity_poly.type
_entity_poly.pdbx_seq_one_letter_code
_entity_poly.pdbx_strand_id
1 'polypeptide(L)'
;ARRHLDEALIATGIPFAGRGDINEWARIYAELGPRIAGIRRFGVASLDLAWVAAGRFDGFWESSLYPWDTAAGCLLVREAGGFVSDYKGRSQPICDETVLAGNDALHSKLHKLLVGALRNA
;
A
#
# COMPACT_ATOMS: atom_id res chain seq x y z
N ALA A 1 6.32 12.91 9.50
CA ALA A 1 5.34 11.94 9.00
C ALA A 1 4.38 11.53 10.11
N ARG A 2 3.12 11.19 9.82
CA ARG A 2 2.19 10.69 10.85
C ARG A 2 2.64 9.33 11.35
N ARG A 3 2.40 9.04 12.63
CA ARG A 3 2.92 7.84 13.31
C ARG A 3 1.81 6.92 13.83
N HIS A 4 0.59 7.43 13.92
CA HIS A 4 -0.58 6.72 14.40
C HIS A 4 -1.49 6.40 13.22
N LEU A 5 -2.11 5.21 13.25
CA LEU A 5 -2.94 4.72 12.13
C LEU A 5 -4.18 5.59 11.96
N ASP A 6 -4.82 5.97 13.06
CA ASP A 6 -6.04 6.78 13.13
C ASP A 6 -5.89 8.21 12.59
N GLU A 7 -4.66 8.65 12.34
CA GLU A 7 -4.34 9.92 11.65
C GLU A 7 -3.98 9.70 10.17
N ALA A 8 -3.71 8.46 9.76
CA ALA A 8 -3.06 8.12 8.51
C ALA A 8 -4.02 8.10 7.31
N LEU A 9 -3.55 8.64 6.18
CA LEU A 9 -4.22 8.52 4.89
C LEU A 9 -3.54 7.45 4.04
N ILE A 10 -4.29 6.42 3.66
CA ILE A 10 -3.74 5.27 2.92
C ILE A 10 -4.33 5.24 1.51
N ALA A 11 -3.47 5.15 0.50
CA ALA A 11 -3.87 4.99 -0.89
C ALA A 11 -4.04 3.51 -1.26
N THR A 12 -4.93 3.24 -2.21
CA THR A 12 -5.12 1.89 -2.77
C THR A 12 -5.78 1.92 -4.15
N GLY A 13 -5.54 0.89 -4.94
CA GLY A 13 -6.33 0.57 -6.13
C GLY A 13 -7.41 -0.46 -5.82
N ILE A 14 -8.63 -0.17 -6.25
CA ILE A 14 -9.77 -1.10 -6.14
C ILE A 14 -9.81 -1.93 -7.41
N PRO A 15 -9.88 -3.29 -7.33
CA PRO A 15 -10.10 -4.17 -8.48
C PRO A 15 -11.26 -3.73 -9.37
N PHE A 16 -11.10 -3.82 -10.70
CA PHE A 16 -12.08 -3.33 -11.66
C PHE A 16 -11.98 -4.08 -13.00
N ALA A 17 -13.08 -4.10 -13.77
CA ALA A 17 -13.12 -4.61 -15.15
C ALA A 17 -12.43 -5.98 -15.35
N GLY A 18 -12.61 -6.92 -14.42
CA GLY A 18 -12.01 -8.25 -14.47
C GLY A 18 -10.53 -8.33 -14.08
N ARG A 19 -9.94 -7.24 -13.58
CA ARG A 19 -8.59 -7.20 -13.01
C ARG A 19 -8.63 -7.16 -11.48
N GLY A 20 -7.73 -7.92 -10.86
CA GLY A 20 -7.61 -8.03 -9.41
C GLY A 20 -8.63 -8.95 -8.75
N ASP A 21 -8.46 -9.14 -7.44
CA ASP A 21 -9.35 -9.94 -6.60
C ASP A 21 -10.10 -9.02 -5.62
N ILE A 22 -11.39 -8.84 -5.86
CA ILE A 22 -12.24 -7.99 -5.00
C ILE A 22 -12.41 -8.57 -3.59
N ASN A 23 -12.34 -9.90 -3.42
CA ASN A 23 -12.46 -10.52 -2.11
C ASN A 23 -11.18 -10.30 -1.29
N GLU A 24 -10.01 -10.45 -1.93
CA GLU A 24 -8.72 -10.06 -1.33
C GLU A 24 -8.77 -8.61 -0.87
N TRP A 25 -9.12 -7.69 -1.78
CA TRP A 25 -9.16 -6.26 -1.49
C TRP A 25 -10.15 -5.94 -0.36
N ALA A 26 -11.36 -6.50 -0.40
CA ALA A 26 -12.39 -6.25 0.60
C ALA A 26 -11.98 -6.73 1.99
N ARG A 27 -11.28 -7.87 2.10
CA ARG A 27 -10.73 -8.36 3.38
C ARG A 27 -9.67 -7.41 3.93
N ILE A 28 -8.73 -6.97 3.09
CA ILE A 28 -7.70 -6.01 3.51
C ILE A 28 -8.35 -4.70 3.96
N TYR A 29 -9.32 -4.17 3.20
CA TYR A 29 -10.05 -2.96 3.55
C TYR A 29 -10.86 -3.12 4.86
N ALA A 30 -11.53 -4.26 5.07
CA ALA A 30 -12.29 -4.51 6.29
C ALA A 30 -11.41 -4.46 7.56
N GLU A 31 -10.15 -4.91 7.47
CA GLU A 31 -9.19 -4.78 8.55
C GLU A 31 -8.57 -3.37 8.63
N LEU A 32 -8.15 -2.75 7.52
CA LEU A 32 -7.48 -1.45 7.59
C LEU A 32 -8.43 -0.26 7.85
N GLY A 33 -9.56 -0.23 7.14
CA GLY A 33 -10.48 0.90 7.08
C GLY A 33 -10.92 1.47 8.43
N PRO A 34 -11.34 0.64 9.41
CA PRO A 34 -11.74 1.11 10.73
C PRO A 34 -10.61 1.70 11.59
N ARG A 35 -9.34 1.54 11.18
CA ARG A 35 -8.16 1.92 11.98
C ARG A 35 -7.45 3.14 11.42
N ILE A 36 -7.89 3.70 10.29
CA ILE A 36 -7.21 4.79 9.58
C ILE A 36 -8.10 6.02 9.40
N ALA A 37 -7.48 7.19 9.20
CA ALA A 37 -8.23 8.44 8.99
C ALA A 37 -8.98 8.46 7.66
N GLY A 38 -8.50 7.72 6.66
CA GLY A 38 -9.25 7.51 5.43
C GLY A 38 -8.47 6.89 4.28
N ILE A 39 -9.23 6.48 3.28
CA ILE A 39 -8.73 5.94 2.02
C ILE A 39 -8.63 7.01 0.95
N ARG A 40 -7.66 6.84 0.07
CA ARG A 40 -7.50 7.57 -1.18
C ARG A 40 -7.42 6.59 -2.35
N ARG A 41 -8.15 6.88 -3.42
CA ARG A 41 -8.17 6.09 -4.66
C ARG A 41 -8.07 7.05 -5.83
N PHE A 42 -6.86 7.28 -6.32
CA PHE A 42 -6.61 8.21 -7.42
C PHE A 42 -6.50 7.52 -8.79
N GLY A 43 -6.37 6.19 -8.80
CA GLY A 43 -6.40 5.38 -10.02
C GLY A 43 -5.08 5.35 -10.78
N VAL A 44 -3.96 5.63 -10.09
CA VAL A 44 -2.61 5.58 -10.67
C VAL A 44 -1.57 5.26 -9.60
N ALA A 45 -1.09 4.01 -9.58
CA ALA A 45 -0.16 3.51 -8.56
C ALA A 45 1.15 4.31 -8.49
N SER A 46 1.71 4.72 -9.64
CA SER A 46 2.96 5.48 -9.69
C SER A 46 2.86 6.84 -8.99
N LEU A 47 1.72 7.53 -9.12
CA LEU A 47 1.46 8.79 -8.45
C LEU A 47 1.14 8.58 -6.97
N ASP A 48 0.37 7.54 -6.63
CA ASP A 48 0.08 7.20 -5.24
C ASP A 48 1.37 6.90 -4.44
N LEU A 49 2.30 6.14 -5.03
CA LEU A 49 3.64 5.90 -4.46
C LEU A 49 4.47 7.20 -4.36
N ALA A 50 4.45 8.05 -5.38
CA ALA A 50 5.13 9.35 -5.32
C ALA A 50 4.55 10.25 -4.21
N TRP A 51 3.25 10.14 -3.93
CA TRP A 51 2.59 10.86 -2.84
C TRP A 51 2.86 10.26 -1.46
N VAL A 52 3.12 8.95 -1.36
CA VAL A 52 3.72 8.36 -0.15
C VAL A 52 5.12 8.94 0.08
N ALA A 53 5.97 8.95 -0.95
CA ALA A 53 7.33 9.51 -0.86
C ALA A 53 7.31 11.01 -0.46
N ALA A 54 6.36 11.79 -0.97
CA ALA A 54 6.18 13.19 -0.63
C ALA A 54 5.46 13.44 0.71
N GLY A 55 5.09 12.39 1.46
CA GLY A 55 4.38 12.50 2.74
C GLY A 55 2.96 13.04 2.65
N ARG A 56 2.35 13.04 1.46
CA ARG A 56 0.94 13.40 1.27
C ARG A 56 0.03 12.25 1.72
N PHE A 57 0.46 11.03 1.44
CA PHE A 57 -0.11 9.80 1.98
C PHE A 57 0.90 9.12 2.90
N ASP A 58 0.37 8.33 3.82
CA ASP A 58 1.15 7.65 4.84
C ASP A 58 1.44 6.19 4.49
N GLY A 59 0.69 5.64 3.53
CA GLY A 59 0.93 4.33 2.95
C GLY A 59 0.13 4.07 1.68
N PHE A 60 0.43 2.95 1.05
CA PHE A 60 -0.21 2.47 -0.17
C PHE A 60 -0.27 0.94 -0.16
N TRP A 61 -1.40 0.35 -0.55
CA TRP A 61 -1.45 -1.08 -0.90
C TRP A 61 -2.24 -1.31 -2.18
N GLU A 62 -1.76 -2.21 -3.04
CA GLU A 62 -2.48 -2.64 -4.24
C GLU A 62 -1.90 -3.96 -4.77
N SER A 63 -2.76 -4.74 -5.43
CA SER A 63 -2.38 -5.98 -6.13
C SER A 63 -2.72 -5.91 -7.62
N SER A 64 -2.23 -6.88 -8.40
CA SER A 64 -2.35 -6.93 -9.87
C SER A 64 -1.66 -5.78 -10.62
N LEU A 65 -0.53 -5.32 -10.08
CA LEU A 65 0.33 -4.29 -10.68
C LEU A 65 1.39 -4.87 -11.60
N TYR A 66 1.84 -4.09 -12.56
CA TYR A 66 2.99 -4.41 -13.41
C TYR A 66 4.23 -3.62 -13.00
N PRO A 67 5.44 -4.08 -13.37
CA PRO A 67 6.68 -3.39 -13.01
C PRO A 67 6.74 -1.90 -13.40
N TRP A 68 6.10 -1.51 -14.51
CA TRP A 68 6.08 -0.10 -14.94
C TRP A 68 5.15 0.78 -14.10
N ASP A 69 4.18 0.20 -13.39
CA ASP A 69 3.28 0.94 -12.50
C ASP A 69 4.00 1.35 -11.20
N THR A 70 5.04 0.61 -10.81
CA THR A 70 5.60 0.61 -9.45
C THR A 70 7.07 0.99 -9.41
N ALA A 71 7.89 0.60 -10.39
CA ALA A 71 9.35 0.67 -10.30
C ALA A 71 9.88 2.05 -9.89
N ALA A 72 9.41 3.11 -10.56
CA ALA A 72 9.80 4.48 -10.24
C ALA A 72 9.30 4.90 -8.85
N GLY A 73 8.03 4.65 -8.54
CA GLY A 73 7.41 5.04 -7.28
C GLY A 73 8.05 4.35 -6.07
N CYS A 74 8.39 3.07 -6.18
CA CYS A 74 9.03 2.32 -5.10
C CYS A 74 10.44 2.84 -4.80
N LEU A 75 11.19 3.26 -5.82
CA LEU A 75 12.48 3.93 -5.62
C LEU A 75 12.28 5.26 -4.88
N LEU A 76 11.32 6.08 -5.30
CA LEU A 76 11.01 7.36 -4.63
C LEU A 76 10.69 7.16 -3.14
N VAL A 77 9.86 6.18 -2.80
CA VAL A 77 9.50 5.89 -1.40
C VAL A 77 10.73 5.51 -0.58
N ARG A 78 11.61 4.65 -1.12
CA ARG A 78 12.84 4.22 -0.42
C ARG A 78 13.80 5.38 -0.19
N GLU A 79 14.05 6.20 -1.22
CA GLU A 79 14.94 7.37 -1.12
C GLU A 79 14.37 8.44 -0.16
N ALA A 80 13.04 8.51 0.00
CA ALA A 80 12.39 9.35 1.00
C ALA A 80 12.44 8.78 2.43
N GLY A 81 13.08 7.63 2.65
CA GLY A 81 13.18 6.97 3.96
C GLY A 81 11.98 6.09 4.33
N GLY A 82 11.08 5.85 3.38
CA GLY A 82 9.97 4.91 3.53
C GLY A 82 10.37 3.47 3.23
N PHE A 83 9.45 2.55 3.48
CA PHE A 83 9.63 1.13 3.24
C PHE A 83 8.65 0.64 2.18
N VAL A 84 9.13 -0.31 1.36
CA VAL A 84 8.33 -0.99 0.33
C VAL A 84 8.58 -2.48 0.41
N SER A 85 7.50 -3.25 0.43
CA SER A 85 7.52 -4.71 0.40
C SER A 85 6.36 -5.26 -0.43
N ASP A 86 6.43 -6.53 -0.79
CA ASP A 86 5.24 -7.29 -1.19
C ASP A 86 4.39 -7.68 0.03
N TYR A 87 3.28 -8.37 -0.19
CA TYR A 87 2.40 -8.83 0.92
C TYR A 87 3.06 -9.91 1.81
N LYS A 88 4.11 -10.58 1.33
CA LYS A 88 4.92 -11.52 2.11
C LYS A 88 6.03 -10.85 2.92
N GLY A 89 6.15 -9.52 2.82
CA GLY A 89 7.17 -8.73 3.53
C GLY A 89 8.53 -8.71 2.84
N ARG A 90 8.65 -9.19 1.61
CA ARG A 90 9.91 -9.20 0.84
C ARG A 90 10.09 -7.84 0.19
N SER A 91 11.28 -7.24 0.34
CA SER A 91 11.65 -6.04 -0.41
C SER A 91 12.35 -6.46 -1.71
N GLN A 92 11.65 -6.31 -2.83
CA GLN A 92 12.17 -6.66 -4.14
C GLN A 92 12.86 -5.45 -4.80
N PRO A 93 13.98 -5.61 -5.53
CA PRO A 93 14.61 -4.50 -6.25
C PRO A 93 13.62 -3.78 -7.17
N ILE A 94 12.86 -4.57 -7.94
CA ILE A 94 11.71 -4.13 -8.73
C ILE A 94 10.48 -4.71 -8.07
N CYS A 95 9.62 -3.85 -7.52
CA CYS A 95 8.34 -4.28 -6.95
C CYS A 95 7.35 -4.54 -8.10
N ASP A 96 6.58 -5.61 -7.99
CA ASP A 96 5.58 -6.05 -8.97
C ASP A 96 4.30 -6.47 -8.25
N GLU A 97 3.39 -7.13 -8.96
CA GLU A 97 2.19 -7.89 -8.55
C GLU A 97 1.45 -7.44 -7.27
N THR A 98 2.12 -7.43 -6.11
CA THR A 98 1.60 -6.88 -4.86
C THR A 98 2.58 -5.90 -4.25
N VAL A 99 2.11 -4.72 -3.89
CA VAL A 99 2.93 -3.67 -3.28
C VAL A 99 2.27 -3.16 -2.01
N LEU A 100 3.04 -3.09 -0.94
CA LEU A 100 2.76 -2.35 0.27
C LEU A 100 3.89 -1.35 0.49
N ALA A 101 3.55 -0.07 0.52
CA ALA A 101 4.46 1.01 0.85
C ALA A 101 3.96 1.80 2.06
N GLY A 102 4.88 2.38 2.82
CA GLY A 102 4.55 3.22 3.97
C GLY A 102 5.76 3.94 4.51
N ASN A 103 5.50 4.95 5.35
CA ASN A 103 6.57 5.58 6.11
C ASN A 103 7.19 4.62 7.15
N ASP A 104 8.33 5.02 7.71
CA ASP A 104 9.10 4.29 8.73
C ASP A 104 8.27 3.85 9.95
N ALA A 105 7.31 4.68 10.37
CA ALA A 105 6.50 4.44 11.56
C ALA A 105 5.30 3.50 11.31
N LEU A 106 4.81 3.39 10.07
CA LEU A 106 3.54 2.76 9.75
C LEU A 106 3.65 1.50 8.90
N HIS A 107 4.71 1.31 8.10
CA HIS A 107 4.83 0.17 7.19
C HIS A 107 4.60 -1.18 7.89
N SER A 108 5.31 -1.45 8.99
CA SER A 108 5.15 -2.70 9.76
C SER A 108 3.76 -2.89 10.37
N LYS A 109 3.07 -1.80 10.74
CA LYS A 109 1.71 -1.86 11.28
C LYS A 109 0.71 -2.21 10.18
N LEU A 110 0.85 -1.58 9.01
CA LEU A 110 0.03 -1.88 7.83
C LEU A 110 0.24 -3.32 7.38
N HIS A 111 1.50 -3.78 7.32
CA HIS A 111 1.83 -5.15 6.94
C HIS A 111 1.18 -6.19 7.86
N LYS A 112 1.24 -5.96 9.18
CA LYS A 112 0.59 -6.84 10.17
C LYS A 112 -0.92 -6.94 9.95
N LEU A 113 -1.60 -5.83 9.70
CA LEU A 113 -3.05 -5.82 9.44
C LEU A 113 -3.39 -6.52 8.13
N LEU A 114 -2.62 -6.23 7.07
CA LEU A 114 -2.80 -6.83 5.76
C LEU A 114 -2.63 -8.36 5.81
N VAL A 115 -1.55 -8.85 6.42
CA VAL A 115 -1.33 -10.30 6.56
C VAL A 115 -2.40 -10.96 7.44
N GLY A 116 -2.84 -10.28 8.50
CA GLY A 116 -3.96 -10.73 9.33
C GLY A 116 -5.24 -10.94 8.52
N ALA A 117 -5.57 -10.00 7.64
CA ALA A 117 -6.73 -10.08 6.75
C ALA A 117 -6.66 -11.27 5.79
N LEU A 118 -5.47 -11.57 5.26
CA LEU A 118 -5.27 -12.65 4.28
C LEU A 118 -5.14 -14.04 4.89
N ARG A 119 -4.83 -14.17 6.19
CA ARG A 119 -4.74 -15.47 6.87
C ARG A 119 -6.10 -16.02 7.30
N ASN A 120 -7.07 -15.14 7.56
CA ASN A 120 -8.41 -15.51 8.02
C ASN A 120 -9.37 -15.82 6.84
N ALA A 121 -8.80 -16.17 5.69
CA ALA A 121 -9.46 -16.26 4.39
C ALA A 121 -9.77 -17.69 3.95
#